data_AF-A0A9P5UQX1-F1
#
_entry.id   AF-A0A9P5UQX1-F1
#
_cell.length_a   1.000
_cell.length_b   1.000
_cell.length_c   1.000
_cell.angle_alpha   90.00
_cell.angle_beta   90.00
_cell.angle_gamma   90.00
#
_symmetry.space_group_name_H-M   'P 1'
#
loop_
_entity.id
_entity.type
_entity.pdbx_description
1 polymer ?
#
loop_
_entity_poly.entity_id
_entity_poly.type
_entity_poly.pdbx_seq_one_letter_code
_entity_poly.pdbx_strand_id
1 'polypeptide(L)'
;MVQNKSVTFLKYPSEYPIPGEDFALETKELQVDLKDNDVLLRNLFISLDPYMRGRMKNVKSYTPSFQIGKTLDASGVSEVIESKNESFPVGTVVTGVVGWEQYTVVSGAKGLRPIPNARESQLPLSYYIGVLGMPGMTAYS
;
A
#
# COMPACT_ATOMS: atom_id res chain seq x y z
N MET A 1 20.73 3.05 1.82
CA MET A 1 19.80 1.91 1.68
C MET A 1 19.29 1.54 3.07
N VAL A 2 18.01 1.25 3.20
CA VAL A 2 17.39 0.86 4.48
C VAL A 2 16.78 -0.53 4.36
N GLN A 3 16.80 -1.30 5.43
CA GLN A 3 16.12 -2.59 5.46
C GLN A 3 14.60 -2.36 5.44
N ASN A 4 13.92 -3.04 4.54
CA ASN A 4 12.48 -2.93 4.32
C ASN A 4 11.87 -4.33 4.27
N LYS A 5 11.16 -4.72 5.34
CA LYS A 5 10.40 -5.97 5.32
C LYS A 5 9.24 -5.83 4.35
N SER A 6 9.05 -6.84 3.52
CA SER A 6 8.07 -6.86 2.43
C SER A 6 7.47 -8.25 2.27
N VAL A 7 6.23 -8.31 1.80
CA VAL A 7 5.55 -9.56 1.45
C VAL A 7 5.57 -9.72 -0.07
N THR A 8 6.36 -10.69 -0.53
CA THR A 8 6.53 -11.00 -1.95
C THR A 8 5.55 -12.08 -2.37
N PHE A 9 4.94 -11.90 -3.54
CA PHE A 9 4.10 -12.90 -4.18
C PHE A 9 4.96 -13.92 -4.94
N LEU A 10 4.90 -15.19 -4.58
CA LEU A 10 5.78 -16.23 -5.11
C LEU A 10 5.15 -17.06 -6.23
N LYS A 11 3.87 -17.41 -6.10
CA LYS A 11 3.16 -18.23 -7.09
C LYS A 11 1.66 -17.97 -7.01
N TYR A 12 0.95 -18.31 -8.07
CA TYR A 12 -0.51 -18.26 -8.09
C TYR A 12 -1.09 -19.45 -7.30
N PRO A 13 -1.90 -19.22 -6.26
CA PRO A 13 -2.55 -20.30 -5.51
C PRO A 13 -3.51 -21.09 -6.41
N SER A 14 -3.46 -22.42 -6.33
CA SER A 14 -4.44 -23.30 -6.98
C SER A 14 -5.82 -23.19 -6.34
N GLU A 15 -5.87 -23.11 -5.01
CA GLU A 15 -7.11 -22.94 -4.23
C GLU A 15 -7.05 -21.70 -3.31
N TYR A 16 -6.98 -21.92 -1.99
CA TYR A 16 -6.81 -20.88 -1.01
C TYR A 16 -5.33 -20.48 -0.91
N PRO A 17 -5.03 -19.18 -0.68
CA PRO A 17 -3.65 -18.75 -0.52
C PRO A 17 -3.01 -19.32 0.75
N ILE A 18 -1.81 -19.87 0.62
CA ILE A 18 -1.04 -20.50 1.70
C ILE A 18 0.16 -19.62 2.07
N PRO A 19 0.21 -19.06 3.29
CA PRO A 19 1.36 -18.32 3.78
C PRO A 19 2.64 -19.17 3.80
N GLY A 20 3.77 -18.62 3.36
CA GLY A 20 5.05 -19.34 3.27
C GLY A 20 5.24 -20.13 1.98
N GLU A 21 4.17 -20.37 1.22
CA GLU A 21 4.22 -21.03 -0.09
C GLU A 21 3.90 -20.07 -1.24
N ASP A 22 2.76 -19.40 -1.15
CA ASP A 22 2.30 -18.44 -2.17
C ASP A 22 2.87 -17.05 -1.93
N PHE A 23 3.35 -16.81 -0.71
CA PHE A 23 3.95 -15.55 -0.27
C PHE A 23 5.17 -15.81 0.61
N ALA A 24 6.15 -14.91 0.55
CA ALA A 24 7.26 -14.89 1.49
C ALA A 24 7.37 -13.52 2.16
N LEU A 25 7.68 -13.54 3.46
CA LEU A 25 8.16 -12.36 4.17
C LEU A 25 9.67 -12.25 3.94
N GLU A 26 10.09 -11.19 3.28
CA GLU A 26 11.49 -10.94 2.93
C GLU A 26 11.95 -9.58 3.45
N THR A 27 13.22 -9.46 3.82
CA THR A 27 13.83 -8.15 4.09
C THR A 27 14.63 -7.75 2.86
N LYS A 28 14.19 -6.70 2.17
CA LYS A 28 14.85 -6.15 0.98
C LYS A 28 15.55 -4.85 1.34
N GLU A 29 16.58 -4.49 0.58
CA GLU A 29 17.17 -3.16 0.66
C GLU A 29 16.36 -2.18 -0.17
N LEU A 30 15.85 -1.14 0.46
CA LEU A 30 15.23 -0.02 -0.22
C LEU A 30 16.28 1.07 -0.47
N GLN A 31 16.50 1.39 -1.75
CA GLN A 31 17.24 2.57 -2.15
C GLN A 31 16.32 3.78 -2.04
N VAL A 32 16.64 4.68 -1.11
CA VAL A 32 15.96 5.97 -0.95
C VAL A 32 16.75 7.00 -1.75
N ASP A 33 16.48 7.06 -3.05
CA ASP A 33 16.94 8.12 -3.95
C ASP A 33 15.70 8.71 -4.62
N LEU A 34 15.04 9.64 -3.91
CA LEU A 34 13.81 10.25 -4.39
C LEU A 34 14.07 11.10 -5.62
N LYS A 35 13.27 10.93 -6.67
CA LYS A 35 13.27 11.84 -7.83
C LYS A 35 12.37 13.03 -7.56
N ASP A 36 12.39 14.00 -8.47
CA ASP A 36 11.52 15.17 -8.37
C ASP A 36 10.05 14.76 -8.25
N ASN A 37 9.34 15.38 -7.31
CA ASN A 37 7.95 15.05 -6.92
C ASN A 37 7.71 13.67 -6.29
N ASP A 38 8.73 12.85 -6.04
CA ASP A 38 8.58 11.57 -5.34
C ASP A 38 8.36 11.77 -3.84
N VAL A 39 7.71 10.79 -3.22
CA VAL A 39 7.40 10.78 -1.79
C VAL A 39 7.77 9.43 -1.20
N LEU A 40 8.50 9.42 -0.08
CA LEU A 40 8.75 8.23 0.72
C LEU A 40 7.70 8.14 1.84
N LEU A 41 7.03 6.99 1.88
CA LEU A 41 6.01 6.68 2.87
C LEU A 41 6.52 5.66 3.87
N ARG A 42 6.11 5.79 5.13
CA ARG A 42 6.07 4.70 6.11
C ARG A 42 4.64 4.17 6.18
N ASN A 43 4.44 2.91 5.80
CA ASN A 43 3.14 2.28 5.81
C ASN A 43 2.71 1.94 7.24
N LEU A 44 1.53 2.41 7.65
CA LEU A 44 0.99 2.22 8.99
C LEU A 44 -0.05 1.10 8.99
N PHE A 45 -0.92 1.08 7.98
CA PHE A 45 -1.98 0.10 7.80
C PHE A 45 -2.10 -0.29 6.34
N ILE A 46 -2.52 -1.53 6.12
CA ILE A 46 -2.71 -2.13 4.82
C ILE A 46 -4.06 -2.83 4.82
N SER A 47 -4.86 -2.60 3.78
CA SER A 47 -6.18 -3.22 3.64
C SER A 47 -6.06 -4.62 3.05
N LEU A 48 -6.92 -5.52 3.54
CA LEU A 48 -7.10 -6.88 3.04
C LEU A 48 -8.47 -6.98 2.40
N ASP A 49 -8.54 -6.72 1.10
CA ASP A 49 -9.82 -6.62 0.39
C ASP A 49 -10.13 -7.87 -0.45
N PRO A 50 -11.40 -8.30 -0.57
CA PRO A 50 -11.78 -9.50 -1.32
C PRO A 50 -11.31 -9.50 -2.79
N TYR A 51 -11.25 -8.33 -3.44
CA TYR A 51 -10.82 -8.23 -4.85
C TYR A 51 -9.38 -8.70 -5.06
N MET A 52 -8.53 -8.66 -4.02
CA MET A 52 -7.14 -9.13 -4.09
C MET A 52 -7.07 -10.61 -4.47
N ARG A 53 -8.07 -11.43 -4.11
CA ARG A 53 -8.13 -12.84 -4.52
C ARG A 53 -8.21 -12.99 -6.04
N GLY A 54 -8.88 -12.08 -6.74
CA GLY A 54 -8.96 -12.06 -8.20
C GLY A 54 -7.61 -11.76 -8.84
N ARG A 55 -6.79 -10.91 -8.19
CA ARG A 55 -5.43 -10.58 -8.63
C ARG A 55 -4.43 -11.71 -8.43
N MET A 56 -4.75 -12.70 -7.59
CA MET A 56 -3.97 -13.93 -7.40
C MET A 56 -4.30 -15.01 -8.44
N LYS A 57 -4.84 -14.63 -9.61
CA LYS A 57 -5.02 -15.52 -10.76
C LYS A 57 -4.40 -14.86 -11.98
N ASN A 58 -3.74 -15.65 -12.85
CA ASN A 58 -3.21 -15.13 -14.11
C ASN A 58 -4.31 -15.09 -15.19
N VAL A 59 -5.27 -14.19 -15.03
CA VAL A 59 -6.42 -14.03 -15.93
C VAL A 59 -6.63 -12.55 -16.25
N LYS A 60 -7.19 -12.26 -17.43
CA LYS A 60 -7.53 -10.89 -17.81
C LYS A 60 -8.57 -10.33 -16.84
N SER A 61 -8.25 -9.21 -16.19
CA SER A 61 -9.09 -8.52 -15.22
C SER A 61 -8.95 -7.00 -15.39
N TYR A 62 -9.92 -6.23 -14.87
CA TYR A 62 -9.87 -4.77 -14.87
C TYR A 62 -8.73 -4.24 -13.98
N THR A 63 -8.38 -4.96 -12.91
CA THR A 63 -7.19 -4.70 -12.10
C THR A 63 -6.13 -5.75 -12.43
N PRO A 64 -4.89 -5.36 -12.75
CA PRO A 64 -3.83 -6.30 -13.06
C PRO A 64 -3.57 -7.32 -11.95
N SER A 65 -3.25 -8.54 -12.36
CA SER A 65 -2.80 -9.61 -11.45
C SER A 65 -1.52 -9.23 -10.73
N PHE A 66 -1.31 -9.81 -9.56
CA PHE A 66 -0.03 -9.70 -8.86
C PHE A 66 1.07 -10.35 -9.68
N GLN A 67 2.24 -9.72 -9.67
CA GLN A 67 3.41 -10.22 -10.38
C GLN A 67 4.22 -11.15 -9.48
N ILE A 68 4.55 -12.33 -9.99
CA ILE A 68 5.46 -13.26 -9.30
C ILE A 68 6.82 -12.58 -9.08
N GLY A 69 7.37 -12.74 -7.87
CA GLY A 69 8.63 -12.15 -7.42
C GLY A 69 8.53 -10.67 -7.05
N LYS A 70 7.34 -10.05 -7.08
CA LYS A 70 7.13 -8.67 -6.66
C LYS A 70 6.45 -8.57 -5.30
N THR A 71 6.73 -7.47 -4.60
CA THR A 71 5.98 -7.10 -3.39
C THR A 71 4.51 -6.90 -3.78
N LEU A 72 3.59 -7.43 -2.97
CA LEU A 72 2.15 -7.20 -3.16
C LEU A 72 1.83 -5.71 -3.01
N ASP A 73 0.76 -5.24 -3.64
CA ASP A 73 0.24 -3.89 -3.46
C ASP A 73 -1.23 -3.92 -3.03
N ALA A 74 -1.62 -2.95 -2.19
CA ALA A 74 -2.99 -2.77 -1.74
C ALA A 74 -3.24 -1.32 -1.32
N SER A 75 -4.51 -0.98 -1.07
CA SER A 75 -4.84 0.26 -0.40
C SER A 75 -4.27 0.28 1.03
N GLY A 76 -3.70 1.40 1.43
CA GLY A 76 -3.09 1.56 2.75
C GLY A 76 -3.22 2.97 3.29
N VAL A 77 -2.90 3.10 4.58
CA VAL A 77 -2.69 4.37 5.27
C VAL A 77 -1.22 4.48 5.61
N SER A 78 -0.62 5.59 5.23
CA SER A 78 0.82 5.81 5.39
C SER A 78 1.12 7.23 5.84
N GLU A 79 2.28 7.41 6.43
CA GLU A 79 2.82 8.71 6.80
C GLU A 79 3.98 9.08 5.87
N VAL A 80 3.99 10.30 5.38
CA VAL A 80 5.11 10.85 4.61
C VAL A 80 6.30 11.04 5.55
N ILE A 81 7.42 10.37 5.27
CA ILE A 81 8.64 10.49 6.08
C ILE A 81 9.76 11.25 5.35
N GLU A 82 9.70 11.33 4.02
CA GLU A 82 10.57 12.16 3.18
C GLU A 82 9.80 12.54 1.91
N SER A 83 10.00 13.74 1.38
CA SER A 83 9.24 14.22 0.22
C SER A 83 10.03 15.21 -0.62
N LYS A 84 9.95 15.05 -1.94
CA LYS A 84 10.34 16.05 -2.95
C LYS A 84 9.10 16.68 -3.61
N ASN A 85 7.94 16.59 -2.96
CA ASN A 85 6.68 17.16 -3.42
C ASN A 85 6.08 18.08 -2.36
N GLU A 86 5.99 19.38 -2.65
CA GLU A 86 5.51 20.40 -1.71
C GLU A 86 4.06 20.20 -1.27
N SER A 87 3.24 19.51 -2.07
CA SER A 87 1.85 19.19 -1.71
C SER A 87 1.73 18.08 -0.65
N PHE A 88 2.83 17.37 -0.38
CA PHE A 88 2.89 16.27 0.57
C PHE A 88 4.07 16.47 1.53
N PRO A 89 3.98 17.45 2.47
CA PRO A 89 5.03 17.68 3.44
C PRO A 89 5.22 16.49 4.39
N VAL A 90 6.42 16.37 4.96
CA VAL A 90 6.75 15.34 5.96
C VAL A 90 5.78 15.41 7.14
N GLY A 91 5.32 14.24 7.61
CA GLY A 91 4.32 14.09 8.67
C GLY A 91 2.87 14.02 8.15
N THR A 92 2.63 14.31 6.87
CA THR A 92 1.30 14.17 6.25
C THR A 92 0.86 12.70 6.28
N VAL A 93 -0.35 12.45 6.77
CA VAL A 93 -0.97 11.13 6.69
C VAL A 93 -1.78 11.05 5.41
N VAL A 94 -1.60 9.97 4.65
CA VAL A 94 -2.21 9.77 3.33
C VAL A 94 -2.89 8.41 3.23
N THR A 95 -3.87 8.31 2.35
CA THR A 95 -4.33 7.04 1.78
C THR A 95 -3.84 6.90 0.34
N GLY A 96 -3.65 5.67 -0.12
CA GLY A 96 -3.23 5.38 -1.49
C GLY A 96 -2.96 3.89 -1.70
N VAL A 97 -2.58 3.51 -2.92
CA VAL A 97 -2.04 2.17 -3.18
C VAL A 97 -0.57 2.15 -2.80
N VAL A 98 -0.20 1.25 -1.90
CA VAL A 98 1.17 1.09 -1.37
C VAL A 98 1.58 -0.38 -1.41
N GLY A 99 2.88 -0.63 -1.31
CA GLY A 99 3.38 -2.00 -1.19
C GLY A 99 3.03 -2.62 0.17
N TRP A 100 2.91 -3.94 0.21
CA TRP A 100 2.95 -4.73 1.44
C TRP A 100 4.36 -4.79 1.99
N GLU A 101 4.79 -3.65 2.49
CA GLU A 101 6.14 -3.41 2.98
C GLU A 101 6.12 -2.28 4.01
N GLN A 102 7.21 -2.08 4.74
CA GLN A 102 7.27 -1.04 5.77
C GLN A 102 7.38 0.37 5.17
N TYR A 103 8.08 0.49 4.05
CA TYR A 103 8.31 1.75 3.36
C TYR A 103 8.04 1.63 1.86
N THR A 104 7.33 2.59 1.30
CA THR A 104 7.02 2.64 -0.15
C THR A 104 7.43 3.99 -0.72
N VAL A 105 8.20 3.98 -1.80
CA VAL A 105 8.44 5.18 -2.62
C VAL A 105 7.32 5.30 -3.63
N VAL A 106 6.63 6.43 -3.64
CA VAL A 106 5.55 6.72 -4.59
C VAL A 106 6.01 7.80 -5.55
N SER A 107 6.12 7.43 -6.83
CA SER A 107 6.59 8.36 -7.84
C SER A 107 5.57 9.44 -8.16
N GLY A 108 5.99 10.70 -8.11
CA GLY A 108 5.13 11.86 -8.38
C GLY A 108 3.90 11.97 -7.48
N ALA A 109 3.93 11.37 -6.28
CA ALA A 109 2.78 11.28 -5.36
C ALA A 109 1.47 10.73 -5.99
N LYS A 110 1.58 9.93 -7.06
CA LYS A 110 0.41 9.50 -7.85
C LYS A 110 -0.57 8.69 -7.00
N GLY A 111 -1.84 9.10 -7.04
CA GLY A 111 -2.93 8.39 -6.37
C GLY A 111 -2.96 8.56 -4.85
N LEU A 112 -2.04 9.34 -4.26
CA LEU A 112 -2.07 9.67 -2.84
C LEU A 112 -3.15 10.71 -2.56
N ARG A 113 -3.85 10.51 -1.44
CA ARG A 113 -4.86 11.44 -0.94
C ARG A 113 -4.54 11.76 0.51
N PRO A 114 -4.21 13.02 0.84
CA PRO A 114 -4.05 13.45 2.23
C PRO A 114 -5.33 13.18 3.02
N ILE A 115 -5.17 12.79 4.28
CA ILE A 115 -6.28 12.68 5.24
C ILE A 115 -6.28 13.97 6.06
N PRO A 116 -7.23 14.89 5.83
CA PRO A 116 -7.29 16.12 6.59
C PRO A 116 -7.57 15.81 8.06
N ASN A 117 -6.88 16.51 8.96
CA ASN A 117 -7.07 16.40 10.40
C ASN A 117 -6.89 14.96 10.95
N ALA A 118 -6.04 14.15 10.29
CA ALA A 118 -5.90 12.73 10.60
C ALA A 118 -5.48 12.45 12.05
N ARG A 119 -4.73 13.38 12.67
CA ARG A 119 -4.23 13.24 14.04
C ARG A 119 -5.16 13.94 15.04
N GLU A 120 -5.88 14.96 14.60
CA GLU A 120 -6.80 15.77 15.39
C GLU A 120 -8.17 15.12 15.56
N SER A 121 -8.61 14.31 14.59
CA SER A 121 -9.93 13.67 14.60
C SER A 121 -10.12 12.64 15.73
N GLN A 122 -9.02 12.18 16.36
CA GLN A 122 -8.99 11.11 17.36
C GLN A 122 -9.56 9.77 16.87
N LEU A 123 -9.83 9.63 15.57
CA LEU A 123 -10.29 8.39 14.98
C LEU A 123 -9.10 7.46 14.69
N PRO A 124 -9.24 6.13 14.88
CA PRO A 124 -8.20 5.20 14.46
C PRO A 124 -7.90 5.36 12.97
N LEU A 125 -6.62 5.55 12.61
CA LEU A 125 -6.22 5.78 11.23
C LEU A 125 -6.62 4.63 10.28
N SER A 126 -6.71 3.40 10.78
CA SER A 126 -7.19 2.25 9.99
C SER A 126 -8.62 2.42 9.46
N TYR A 127 -9.44 3.30 10.04
CA TYR A 127 -10.81 3.54 9.57
C TYR A 127 -10.85 4.14 8.17
N TYR A 128 -9.82 4.90 7.77
CA TYR A 128 -9.74 5.55 6.45
C TYR A 128 -9.49 4.59 5.28
N ILE A 129 -9.19 3.32 5.56
CA ILE A 129 -9.18 2.23 4.57
C ILE A 129 -10.31 1.22 4.79
N GLY A 130 -11.20 1.47 5.75
CA GLY A 130 -12.37 0.66 6.06
C GLY A 130 -13.66 1.49 5.95
N VAL A 131 -14.29 1.76 7.10
CA VAL A 131 -15.59 2.45 7.20
C VAL A 131 -15.59 3.89 6.67
N LEU A 132 -14.46 4.58 6.69
CA LEU A 132 -14.28 5.91 6.10
C LEU A 132 -13.57 5.86 4.73
N GLY A 133 -13.25 4.66 4.25
CA GLY A 133 -12.56 4.41 2.99
C GLY A 133 -13.48 3.84 1.90
N MET A 134 -12.87 3.20 0.91
CA MET A 134 -13.61 2.56 -0.21
C MET A 134 -14.69 1.58 0.28
N PRO A 135 -14.44 0.68 1.25
CA PRO A 135 -15.49 -0.24 1.73
C PRO A 135 -16.72 0.48 2.32
N GLY A 136 -16.51 1.53 3.13
CA GLY A 136 -17.60 2.32 3.69
C GLY A 136 -18.39 3.10 2.64
N MET A 137 -17.69 3.67 1.66
CA MET A 137 -18.33 4.34 0.53
C MET A 137 -19.20 3.37 -0.28
N THR A 138 -18.70 2.17 -0.59
CA THR A 138 -19.46 1.12 -1.30
C THR A 138 -20.67 0.62 -0.52
N ALA A 139 -20.63 0.61 0.82
CA ALA A 139 -21.79 0.24 1.63
C ALA A 139 -22.88 1.31 1.62
N TYR A 140 -22.51 2.58 1.45
CA TYR A 140 -23.43 3.72 1.47
C TYR A 140 -24.12 3.98 0.11
N SER A 141 -23.39 3.86 -1.00
CA SER A 141 -23.83 4.21 -2.35
C SER A 141 -23.89 3.02 -3.29
#